data_AF-A0A662L4S2-F1
#
_entry.id   AF-A0A662L4S2-F1
#
_cell.length_a   1.000
_cell.length_b   1.000
_cell.length_c   1.000
_cell.angle_alpha   90.00
_cell.angle_beta   90.00
_cell.angle_gamma   90.00
#
_symmetry.space_group_name_H-M   'P 1'
#
loop_
_entity.id
_entity.type
_entity.pdbx_description
1 polymer ?
#
loop_
_entity_poly.entity_id
_entity_poly.type
_entity_poly.pdbx_seq_one_letter_code
_entity_poly.pdbx_strand_id
1 'polypeptide(L)' 'TIKDAAEIMMKHEIGCLPIVGGNNKIKGIVTRTDLLKHLLKELKEG' A
#
# COMPACT_ATOMS: atom_id res chain seq x y z
N THR A 1 -8.02 2.48 -1.03
CA THR A 1 -7.73 1.50 -2.10
C THR A 1 -6.22 1.39 -2.31
N ILE A 2 -5.73 0.51 -3.19
CA ILE A 2 -4.29 0.42 -3.51
C ILE A 2 -3.79 1.69 -4.21
N LYS A 3 -4.62 2.25 -5.09
CA LYS A 3 -4.35 3.53 -5.76
C LYS A 3 -4.18 4.66 -4.75
N ASP A 4 -5.11 4.80 -3.80
CA ASP A 4 -5.02 5.86 -2.78
C ASP A 4 -3.76 5.71 -1.92
N ALA A 5 -3.39 4.47 -1.57
CA ALA A 5 -2.16 4.20 -0.82
C ALA A 5 -0.92 4.66 -1.60
N ALA A 6 -0.86 4.38 -2.91
CA ALA A 6 0.22 4.83 -3.78
C ALA A 6 0.28 6.36 -3.89
N GLU A 7 -0.87 7.02 -4.06
CA GLU A 7 -0.96 8.49 -4.15
C GLU A 7 -0.50 9.17 -2.87
N ILE A 8 -0.90 8.67 -1.69
CA ILE A 8 -0.45 9.18 -0.40
C ILE A 8 1.06 9.00 -0.24
N MET A 9 1.59 7.81 -0.57
CA MET A 9 3.03 7.54 -0.50
C MET A 9 3.84 8.49 -1.39
N MET A 10 3.37 8.78 -2.60
CA MET A 10 4.00 9.73 -3.51
C MET A 10 3.91 11.16 -2.98
N LYS A 11 2.71 11.60 -2.61
CA LYS A 11 2.47 12.98 -2.16
C LYS A 11 3.30 13.37 -0.94
N HIS A 12 3.50 12.43 -0.03
CA HIS A 12 4.22 12.67 1.22
C HIS A 12 5.66 12.12 1.20
N GLU A 13 6.13 11.62 0.06
CA GLU A 13 7.47 11.03 -0.12
C GLU A 13 7.79 9.87 0.84
N ILE A 14 6.78 9.16 1.34
CA ILE A 14 6.93 8.07 2.31
C ILE A 14 6.99 6.69 1.64
N GLY A 15 7.71 5.75 2.26
CA GLY A 15 7.95 4.39 1.74
C GLY A 15 6.88 3.37 2.11
N CYS A 16 6.04 3.68 3.08
CA CYS A 16 5.11 2.74 3.68
C CYS A 16 3.94 3.44 4.37
N LEU A 17 2.84 2.71 4.56
CA LEU A 17 1.67 3.15 5.31
C LEU A 17 1.28 2.10 6.35
N PRO A 18 0.95 2.49 7.59
CA PRO A 18 0.41 1.56 8.57
C PRO A 18 -1.04 1.21 8.23
N ILE A 19 -1.39 -0.06 8.39
CA ILE A 19 -2.78 -0.52 8.33
C ILE A 19 -3.33 -0.47 9.76
N VAL A 20 -4.33 0.37 9.99
CA VAL A 20 -4.93 0.57 11.32
C VAL A 20 -6.31 -0.07 11.36
N GLY A 21 -6.59 -0.85 12.41
CA GLY A 21 -7.90 -1.45 12.65
C GLY A 21 -8.87 -0.49 13.34
N GLY A 22 -10.15 -0.87 13.42
CA GLY A 22 -11.20 -0.05 14.05
C GLY A 22 -11.00 0.27 15.54
N ASN A 23 -10.11 -0.45 16.24
CA ASN A 23 -9.70 -0.16 17.62
C ASN A 23 -8.50 0.80 17.70
N ASN A 24 -8.16 1.48 16.60
CA ASN A 24 -7.02 2.36 16.45
C ASN A 24 -5.66 1.68 16.72
N LYS A 25 -5.59 0.35 16.60
CA LYS A 25 -4.34 -0.42 16.71
C LYS A 25 -3.79 -0.77 15.33
N ILE A 26 -2.47 -0.76 15.22
CA ILE A 26 -1.76 -1.19 14.02
C ILE A 26 -1.99 -2.69 13.82
N LYS A 27 -2.46 -3.07 12.64
CA LYS A 27 -2.63 -4.45 12.19
C LYS A 27 -1.51 -4.90 11.27
N GLY A 28 -0.80 -3.97 10.63
CA GLY A 28 0.29 -4.27 9.71
C GLY A 28 0.82 -3.04 9.01
N ILE A 29 1.61 -3.28 7.97
CA ILE A 29 2.26 -2.26 7.14
C ILE A 29 2.12 -2.66 5.68
N VAL A 30 1.95 -1.67 4.81
CA VAL A 30 2.07 -1.82 3.37
C VAL A 30 3.22 -0.96 2.89
N THR A 31 4.07 -1.52 2.02
CA THR A 31 5.27 -0.87 1.49
C THR A 31 5.16 -0.68 -0.02
N ARG A 32 6.05 0.15 -0.61
CA ARG A 32 6.18 0.28 -2.07
C ARG A 32 6.40 -1.08 -2.77
N THR A 33 7.10 -1.99 -2.13
CA THR A 33 7.34 -3.35 -2.65
C THR A 33 6.05 -4.15 -2.76
N ASP A 34 5.12 -3.99 -1.81
CA ASP A 34 3.83 -4.68 -1.86
C ASP A 34 2.96 -4.14 -2.99
N LEU A 35 2.98 -2.82 -3.22
CA LEU A 35 2.32 -2.18 -4.36
C LEU A 35 2.88 -2.71 -5.69
N LEU A 36 4.21 -2.79 -5.82
CA LEU A 36 4.87 -3.32 -7.02
C LEU A 36 4.52 -4.79 -7.27
N LYS A 37 4.54 -5.62 -6.21
CA LYS A 37 4.14 -7.04 -6.31
C LYS A 37 2.70 -7.19 -6.78
N HIS A 38 1.80 -6.33 -6.29
CA HIS A 38 0.40 -6.33 -6.71
C HIS A 38 0.26 -5.97 -8.18
N LEU A 39 0.91 -4.89 -8.64
CA LEU A 39 0.93 -4.48 -10.05
C LEU A 39 1.46 -5.60 -10.97
N LEU A 40 2.58 -6.22 -10.60
CA LEU A 40 3.16 -7.33 -11.37
C LEU A 40 2.23 -8.55 -11.43
N LYS A 41 1.40 -8.78 -10.42
CA LYS A 41 0.40 -9.85 -10.41
C LYS A 41 -0.72 -9.52 -11.40
N GLU A 42 -1.27 -8.31 -11.35
CA GLU A 42 -2.32 -7.86 -12.27
C GLU A 42 -1.87 -7.94 -13.75
N LEU A 43 -0.63 -7.55 -14.04
CA LEU A 43 -0.07 -7.62 -15.40
C LEU A 43 0.17 -9.05 -15.92
N LYS A 44 0.28 -10.04 -15.04
CA LYS A 44 0.46 -11.46 -15.42
C LYS A 44 -0.86 -12.20 -15.59
N GLU A 45 -1.90 -11.72 -14.92
CA GLU A 45 -3.23 -12.33 -14.88
C GLU A 45 -4.20 -11.65 -15.87
N GLY A 46 -3.79 -10.53 -16.47
CA GLY A 46 -4.52 -9.80 -17.52
C GLY A 46 -4.09 -10.13 -18.95
#